data_AF-A0A1F8V4Y7-F1
#
_entry.id   AF-A0A1F8V4Y7-F1
#
_cell.length_a   1.000
_cell.length_b   1.000
_cell.length_c   1.000
_cell.angle_alpha   90.00
_cell.angle_beta   90.00
_cell.angle_gamma   90.00
#
_symmetry.space_group_name_H-M   'P 1'
#
loop_
_entity.id
_entity.type
_entity.pdbx_description
1 polymer ?
#
loop_
_entity_poly.entity_id
_entity_poly.type
_entity_poly.pdbx_seq_one_letter_code
_entity_poly.pdbx_strand_id
1 'polypeptide(L)'
;MKKIIALAISALLIFTTLGILAVAEGEPETFEFDILAVDTTITAENGLILTSEDALAASSTGWTVIIPCSKVGDNKYVAKTAAIAPTGTVQTIEMEEGDIIIAIHSSTSDVTQIDTYPNCEQKVAAEKVTAGSTFELVGIDLTAKTSTDGKAIVTYATVAEESTPEESIANESTVDESVADESAADESIADESDESAVSEAESSDESAPAETNGGLDTTIIIIAIAAVVVIAVIVVVATKKKK
;
A
#
# COMPACT_ATOMS: atom_id res chain seq x y z
N MET A 1 9.72 -9.67 -46.17
CA MET A 1 9.43 -10.50 -44.98
C MET A 1 10.54 -10.43 -43.91
N LYS A 2 11.81 -10.72 -44.22
CA LYS A 2 12.91 -10.68 -43.22
C LYS A 2 13.12 -9.32 -42.53
N LYS A 3 12.91 -8.19 -43.23
CA LYS A 3 13.07 -6.84 -42.68
C LYS A 3 11.90 -6.37 -41.80
N ILE A 4 10.71 -6.93 -41.99
CA ILE A 4 9.51 -6.60 -41.19
C ILE A 4 9.52 -7.40 -39.87
N ILE A 5 10.00 -8.64 -39.93
CA ILE A 5 10.19 -9.50 -38.74
C ILE A 5 11.28 -8.92 -37.82
N ALA A 6 12.37 -8.37 -38.37
CA ALA A 6 13.42 -7.73 -37.59
C ALA A 6 12.93 -6.46 -36.86
N LEU A 7 12.03 -5.68 -37.47
CA LEU A 7 11.46 -4.48 -36.86
C LEU A 7 10.46 -4.84 -35.74
N ALA A 8 9.64 -5.88 -35.94
CA ALA A 8 8.71 -6.37 -34.92
C ALA A 8 9.42 -6.97 -33.69
N ILE A 9 10.56 -7.65 -33.90
CA ILE A 9 11.38 -8.19 -32.80
C ILE A 9 12.12 -7.05 -32.07
N SER A 10 12.58 -6.02 -32.78
CA SER A 10 13.18 -4.84 -32.15
C SER A 10 12.18 -4.02 -31.33
N ALA A 11 10.93 -3.89 -31.79
CA ALA A 11 9.88 -3.22 -31.03
C ALA A 11 9.43 -4.03 -29.80
N LEU A 12 9.42 -5.36 -29.90
CA LEU A 12 9.15 -6.25 -28.76
C LEU A 12 10.28 -6.20 -27.72
N LEU A 13 11.54 -6.07 -28.14
CA LEU A 13 12.70 -5.93 -27.24
C LEU A 13 12.74 -4.58 -26.51
N ILE A 14 12.30 -3.50 -27.15
CA ILE A 14 12.27 -2.16 -26.53
C ILE A 14 11.14 -2.04 -25.49
N PHE A 15 10.03 -2.76 -25.67
CA PHE A 15 8.96 -2.85 -24.65
C PHE A 15 9.37 -3.68 -23.42
N THR A 16 10.31 -4.62 -23.55
CA THR A 16 10.76 -5.45 -22.42
C THR A 16 11.89 -4.85 -21.58
N THR A 17 12.47 -3.72 -21.98
CA THR A 17 13.60 -3.10 -21.26
C THR A 17 13.23 -1.86 -20.44
N LEU A 18 11.96 -1.48 -20.36
CA LEU A 18 11.53 -0.48 -19.39
C LEU A 18 11.39 -1.12 -18.01
N GLY A 19 12.41 -0.91 -17.18
CA GLY A 19 12.26 -0.89 -15.72
C GLY A 19 12.54 -2.20 -14.98
N ILE A 20 13.74 -2.77 -15.11
CA ILE A 20 14.33 -3.44 -13.94
C ILE A 20 15.15 -2.37 -13.24
N LEU A 21 14.47 -1.50 -12.49
CA LEU A 21 15.12 -0.76 -11.43
C LEU A 21 15.40 -1.79 -10.34
N ALA A 22 16.69 -2.07 -10.11
CA ALA A 22 17.09 -2.85 -8.95
C ALA A 22 16.82 -2.00 -7.70
N VAL A 23 15.59 -2.10 -7.18
CA VAL A 23 15.26 -1.65 -5.84
C VAL A 23 16.06 -2.52 -4.87
N ALA A 24 16.69 -1.90 -3.88
CA ALA A 24 17.25 -2.64 -2.76
C ALA A 24 16.09 -3.37 -2.07
N GLU A 25 15.94 -4.67 -2.33
CA GLU A 25 14.88 -5.50 -1.76
C GLU A 25 15.13 -5.65 -0.26
N GLY A 26 14.45 -4.82 0.55
CA GLY A 26 14.05 -5.25 1.88
C GLY A 26 13.08 -6.42 1.74
N GLU A 27 13.02 -7.32 2.74
CA GLU A 27 11.97 -8.34 2.80
C GLU A 27 10.61 -7.66 2.63
N PRO A 28 9.74 -8.16 1.74
CA PRO A 28 8.48 -7.50 1.48
C PRO A 28 7.62 -7.50 2.75
N GLU A 29 7.05 -6.34 3.11
CA GLU A 29 6.15 -6.25 4.26
C GLU A 29 4.91 -7.12 4.01
N THR A 30 4.50 -7.89 5.02
CA THR A 30 3.33 -8.77 4.96
C THR A 30 2.42 -8.58 6.17
N PHE A 31 1.13 -8.83 5.99
CA PHE A 31 0.15 -8.83 7.07
C PHE A 31 -0.90 -9.93 6.84
N GLU A 32 -1.45 -10.50 7.91
CA GLU A 32 -2.51 -11.51 7.84
C GLU A 32 -3.85 -10.92 8.27
N PHE A 33 -4.81 -10.87 7.36
CA PHE A 33 -6.18 -10.48 7.69
C PHE A 33 -7.01 -11.71 8.07
N ASP A 34 -7.71 -11.66 9.19
CA ASP A 34 -8.72 -12.65 9.58
C ASP A 34 -9.97 -12.48 8.73
N ILE A 35 -10.33 -13.55 8.02
CA ILE A 35 -11.54 -13.59 7.18
C ILE A 35 -12.53 -14.55 7.83
N LEU A 36 -13.61 -14.00 8.39
CA LEU A 36 -14.58 -14.81 9.12
C LEU A 36 -15.57 -15.52 8.17
N ALA A 37 -15.89 -14.90 7.04
CA ALA A 37 -16.94 -15.39 6.16
C ALA A 37 -16.79 -14.92 4.70
N VAL A 38 -17.56 -15.55 3.81
CA VAL A 38 -17.63 -15.25 2.38
C VAL A 38 -19.08 -14.98 1.99
N ASP A 39 -19.33 -13.89 1.26
CA ASP A 39 -20.65 -13.44 0.79
C ASP A 39 -21.71 -13.33 1.90
N THR A 40 -21.32 -12.79 3.04
CA THR A 40 -22.23 -12.52 4.15
C THR A 40 -22.30 -11.02 4.47
N THR A 41 -23.16 -10.67 5.42
CA THR A 41 -23.17 -9.34 6.01
C THR A 41 -21.99 -9.18 6.96
N ILE A 42 -21.34 -8.01 6.92
CA ILE A 42 -20.34 -7.62 7.91
C ILE A 42 -21.02 -7.48 9.27
N THR A 43 -20.40 -8.01 10.31
CA THR A 43 -20.88 -7.86 11.68
C THR A 43 -19.70 -7.53 12.58
N ALA A 44 -19.84 -6.50 13.42
CA ALA A 44 -18.83 -6.12 14.41
C ALA A 44 -17.39 -6.03 13.82
N GLU A 45 -16.39 -6.42 14.59
CA GLU A 45 -14.95 -6.31 14.30
C GLU A 45 -14.47 -7.51 13.48
N ASN A 46 -14.73 -7.53 12.17
CA ASN A 46 -14.45 -8.69 11.31
C ASN A 46 -13.92 -8.32 9.91
N GLY A 47 -13.31 -9.30 9.26
CA GLY A 47 -13.03 -9.32 7.83
C GLY A 47 -13.94 -10.28 7.07
N LEU A 48 -14.25 -9.98 5.81
CA LEU A 48 -15.00 -10.85 4.92
C LEU A 48 -14.49 -10.77 3.48
N ILE A 49 -14.85 -11.77 2.68
CA ILE A 49 -14.65 -11.77 1.23
C ILE A 49 -16.00 -11.74 0.52
N LEU A 50 -16.10 -10.93 -0.53
CA LEU A 50 -17.28 -10.86 -1.40
C LEU A 50 -16.85 -11.24 -2.81
N THR A 51 -17.64 -12.08 -3.45
CA THR A 51 -17.32 -12.67 -4.76
C THR A 51 -18.19 -12.16 -5.90
N SER A 52 -19.11 -11.22 -5.60
CA SER A 52 -20.02 -10.63 -6.59
C SER A 52 -20.54 -9.27 -6.16
N GLU A 53 -21.04 -8.50 -7.13
CA GLU A 53 -21.68 -7.20 -6.91
C GLU A 53 -22.93 -7.33 -6.03
N ASP A 54 -23.73 -8.39 -6.23
CA ASP A 54 -24.91 -8.68 -5.41
C ASP A 54 -24.52 -8.96 -3.95
N ALA A 55 -23.45 -9.73 -3.74
CA ALA A 55 -22.92 -9.98 -2.39
C ALA A 55 -22.45 -8.67 -1.74
N LEU A 56 -21.75 -7.81 -2.49
CA LEU A 56 -21.33 -6.48 -2.01
C LEU A 56 -22.54 -5.63 -1.61
N ALA A 57 -23.55 -5.53 -2.46
CA ALA A 57 -24.76 -4.75 -2.17
C ALA A 57 -25.48 -5.23 -0.90
N ALA A 58 -25.47 -6.54 -0.62
CA ALA A 58 -26.10 -7.15 0.56
C ALA A 58 -25.21 -7.14 1.83
N SER A 59 -23.94 -6.74 1.71
CA SER A 59 -22.92 -6.97 2.75
C SER A 59 -22.90 -5.96 3.91
N SER A 60 -23.58 -4.80 3.78
CA SER A 60 -23.53 -3.70 4.76
C SER A 60 -22.13 -3.11 5.03
N THR A 61 -21.22 -3.20 4.06
CA THR A 61 -19.80 -2.80 4.18
C THR A 61 -19.52 -1.29 4.16
N GLY A 62 -20.50 -0.44 4.43
CA GLY A 62 -20.31 1.02 4.33
C GLY A 62 -19.22 1.60 5.21
N TRP A 63 -18.96 0.99 6.38
CA TRP A 63 -17.92 1.39 7.33
C TRP A 63 -16.62 0.56 7.22
N THR A 64 -16.46 -0.16 6.12
CA THR A 64 -15.39 -1.16 5.94
C THR A 64 -14.32 -0.61 5.00
N VAL A 65 -13.06 -0.95 5.23
CA VAL A 65 -11.99 -0.72 4.23
C VAL A 65 -12.21 -1.73 3.10
N ILE A 66 -12.33 -1.25 1.87
CA ILE A 66 -12.65 -2.07 0.70
C ILE A 66 -11.44 -2.23 -0.19
N ILE A 67 -11.09 -3.48 -0.52
CA ILE A 67 -9.94 -3.81 -1.37
C ILE A 67 -10.44 -4.65 -2.55
N PRO A 68 -10.71 -4.03 -3.71
CA PRO A 68 -11.06 -4.75 -4.94
C PRO A 68 -9.84 -5.49 -5.46
N CYS A 69 -9.99 -6.78 -5.73
CA CYS A 69 -8.90 -7.64 -6.16
C CYS A 69 -9.27 -8.46 -7.40
N SER A 70 -8.30 -8.67 -8.28
CA SER A 70 -8.43 -9.58 -9.42
C SER A 70 -7.68 -10.87 -9.19
N LYS A 71 -8.24 -11.99 -9.68
CA LYS A 71 -7.63 -13.31 -9.56
C LYS A 71 -6.42 -13.42 -10.48
N VAL A 72 -5.29 -13.86 -9.93
CA VAL A 72 -4.04 -14.10 -10.67
C VAL A 72 -3.57 -15.56 -10.59
N GLY A 73 -4.19 -16.36 -9.73
CA GLY A 73 -3.92 -17.78 -9.61
C GLY A 73 -4.86 -18.47 -8.65
N ASP A 74 -4.61 -19.74 -8.36
CA ASP A 74 -5.38 -20.47 -7.35
C ASP A 74 -5.13 -19.85 -5.99
N ASN A 75 -6.22 -19.39 -5.35
CA ASN A 75 -6.20 -18.66 -4.09
C ASN A 75 -5.29 -17.42 -4.08
N LYS A 76 -4.90 -16.89 -5.25
CA LYS A 76 -4.00 -15.74 -5.38
C LYS A 76 -4.67 -14.60 -6.12
N TYR A 77 -4.54 -13.42 -5.53
CA TYR A 77 -5.21 -12.21 -5.99
C TYR A 77 -4.25 -11.02 -5.97
N VAL A 78 -4.58 -9.98 -6.73
CA VAL A 78 -3.85 -8.71 -6.74
C VAL A 78 -4.84 -7.57 -6.55
N ALA A 79 -4.52 -6.60 -5.68
CA ALA A 79 -5.32 -5.40 -5.51
C ALA A 79 -5.34 -4.59 -6.81
N LYS A 80 -6.54 -4.29 -7.31
CA LYS A 80 -6.75 -3.52 -8.55
C LYS A 80 -6.44 -2.03 -8.34
N THR A 81 -6.69 -1.54 -7.13
CA THR A 81 -6.54 -0.14 -6.73
C THR A 81 -5.91 -0.07 -5.35
N ALA A 82 -5.59 1.14 -4.90
CA ALA A 82 -5.44 1.36 -3.46
C ALA A 82 -6.74 1.01 -2.72
N ALA A 83 -6.60 0.67 -1.44
CA ALA A 83 -7.74 0.44 -0.56
C ALA A 83 -8.66 1.67 -0.53
N ILE A 84 -9.96 1.42 -0.56
CA ILE A 84 -10.99 2.44 -0.51
C ILE A 84 -11.41 2.60 0.96
N ALA A 85 -11.28 3.82 1.47
CA ALA A 85 -11.61 4.14 2.85
C ALA A 85 -13.12 4.02 3.13
N PRO A 86 -13.51 3.72 4.39
CA PRO A 86 -14.90 3.74 4.82
C PRO A 86 -15.60 5.07 4.54
N THR A 87 -16.85 5.03 4.07
CA THR A 87 -17.65 6.25 3.78
C THR A 87 -19.01 6.28 4.47
N GLY A 88 -19.36 5.21 5.18
CA GLY A 88 -20.70 4.97 5.72
C GLY A 88 -21.73 4.51 4.69
N THR A 89 -21.35 4.41 3.41
CA THR A 89 -22.23 3.93 2.33
C THR A 89 -21.60 2.73 1.63
N VAL A 90 -22.42 1.71 1.32
CA VAL A 90 -21.97 0.54 0.56
C VAL A 90 -21.51 1.00 -0.82
N GLN A 91 -20.28 0.63 -1.20
CA GLN A 91 -19.70 1.03 -2.47
C GLN A 91 -20.34 0.27 -3.63
N THR A 92 -20.38 0.89 -4.81
CA THR A 92 -20.71 0.22 -6.08
C THR A 92 -19.41 0.04 -6.86
N ILE A 93 -19.00 -1.20 -7.03
CA ILE A 93 -17.73 -1.57 -7.68
C ILE A 93 -18.05 -2.60 -8.74
N GLU A 94 -17.65 -2.33 -9.98
CA GLU A 94 -17.79 -3.29 -11.07
C GLU A 94 -16.80 -4.45 -10.89
N MET A 95 -17.29 -5.69 -11.01
CA MET A 95 -16.50 -6.90 -10.80
C MET A 95 -16.43 -7.75 -12.07
N GLU A 96 -15.23 -8.18 -12.43
CA GLU A 96 -15.02 -9.17 -13.49
C GLU A 96 -15.15 -10.60 -12.95
N GLU A 97 -15.24 -11.58 -13.84
CA GLU A 97 -15.31 -12.99 -13.43
C GLU A 97 -14.07 -13.39 -12.61
N GLY A 98 -14.32 -13.84 -11.38
CA GLY A 98 -13.27 -14.26 -10.45
C GLY A 98 -12.66 -13.13 -9.63
N ASP A 99 -13.05 -11.87 -9.85
CA ASP A 99 -12.72 -10.79 -8.92
C ASP A 99 -13.32 -11.07 -7.53
N ILE A 100 -12.66 -10.55 -6.51
CA ILE A 100 -13.17 -10.54 -5.15
C ILE A 100 -13.00 -9.16 -4.54
N ILE A 101 -13.75 -8.90 -3.48
CA ILE A 101 -13.51 -7.78 -2.58
C ILE A 101 -13.14 -8.34 -1.22
N ILE A 102 -12.00 -7.92 -0.70
CA ILE A 102 -11.64 -8.11 0.71
C ILE A 102 -12.13 -6.88 1.46
N ALA A 103 -12.91 -7.09 2.51
CA ALA A 103 -13.54 -6.02 3.29
C ALA A 103 -13.18 -6.18 4.77
N ILE A 104 -12.45 -5.22 5.34
CA ILE A 104 -11.96 -5.24 6.73
C ILE A 104 -12.63 -4.13 7.56
N HIS A 105 -13.37 -4.49 8.61
CA HIS A 105 -14.11 -3.55 9.44
C HIS A 105 -13.54 -3.45 10.86
N SER A 106 -13.20 -2.24 11.26
CA SER A 106 -13.03 -1.88 12.67
C SER A 106 -13.63 -0.51 12.94
N SER A 107 -14.22 -0.38 14.13
CA SER A 107 -14.81 0.87 14.62
C SER A 107 -13.76 1.96 14.85
N THR A 108 -12.48 1.60 14.96
CA THR A 108 -11.36 2.54 15.14
C THR A 108 -10.13 2.09 14.37
N SER A 109 -9.23 3.03 14.09
CA SER A 109 -7.87 2.75 13.59
C SER A 109 -6.81 2.96 14.70
N ASP A 110 -7.26 3.25 15.93
CA ASP A 110 -6.39 3.42 17.09
C ASP A 110 -6.05 2.07 17.72
N VAL A 111 -4.83 1.61 17.46
CA VAL A 111 -4.30 0.31 17.93
C VAL A 111 -4.16 0.22 19.45
N THR A 112 -4.20 1.36 20.16
CA THR A 112 -4.18 1.34 21.63
C THR A 112 -5.49 0.82 22.24
N GLN A 113 -6.55 0.72 21.43
CA GLN A 113 -7.87 0.24 21.85
C GLN A 113 -8.14 -1.22 21.45
N ILE A 114 -7.11 -2.02 21.17
CA ILE A 114 -7.23 -3.40 20.68
C ILE A 114 -8.08 -4.31 21.57
N ASP A 115 -8.06 -4.10 22.89
CA ASP A 115 -8.89 -4.88 23.83
C ASP A 115 -10.40 -4.66 23.64
N THR A 116 -10.79 -3.50 23.09
CA THR A 116 -12.19 -3.15 22.78
C THR A 116 -12.51 -3.39 21.30
N TYR A 117 -11.55 -3.11 20.42
CA TYR A 117 -11.68 -3.20 18.97
C TYR A 117 -10.55 -4.07 18.40
N PRO A 118 -10.66 -5.40 18.51
CA PRO A 118 -9.58 -6.32 18.16
C PRO A 118 -9.17 -6.28 16.68
N ASN A 119 -10.00 -5.71 15.80
CA ASN A 119 -9.72 -5.63 14.38
C ASN A 119 -9.05 -4.31 13.95
N CYS A 120 -8.70 -3.42 14.90
CA CYS A 120 -8.13 -2.11 14.61
C CYS A 120 -6.77 -2.18 13.88
N GLU A 121 -5.91 -3.12 14.25
CA GLU A 121 -4.63 -3.35 13.55
C GLU A 121 -4.86 -3.80 12.10
N GLN A 122 -5.84 -4.68 11.87
CA GLN A 122 -6.20 -5.14 10.54
C GLN A 122 -6.75 -4.00 9.68
N LYS A 123 -7.52 -3.08 10.27
CA LYS A 123 -7.98 -1.88 9.55
C LYS A 123 -6.80 -1.00 9.12
N VAL A 124 -5.87 -0.70 10.03
CA VAL A 124 -4.66 0.08 9.72
C VAL A 124 -3.84 -0.61 8.62
N ALA A 125 -3.68 -1.92 8.72
CA ALA A 125 -2.98 -2.72 7.72
C ALA A 125 -3.71 -2.75 6.36
N ALA A 126 -5.04 -2.77 6.34
CA ALA A 126 -5.83 -2.73 5.13
C ALA A 126 -5.73 -1.37 4.41
N GLU A 127 -5.68 -0.27 5.17
CA GLU A 127 -5.53 1.09 4.62
C GLU A 127 -4.18 1.32 3.92
N LYS A 128 -3.15 0.53 4.25
CA LYS A 128 -1.84 0.55 3.57
C LYS A 128 -1.86 -0.10 2.18
N VAL A 129 -2.91 -0.85 1.84
CA VAL A 129 -2.93 -1.64 0.60
C VAL A 129 -2.97 -0.70 -0.61
N THR A 130 -2.00 -0.85 -1.50
CA THR A 130 -1.91 -0.14 -2.77
C THR A 130 -2.17 -1.08 -3.95
N ALA A 131 -2.46 -0.51 -5.12
CA ALA A 131 -2.59 -1.28 -6.35
C ALA A 131 -1.32 -2.11 -6.61
N GLY A 132 -1.49 -3.38 -6.97
CA GLY A 132 -0.38 -4.31 -7.15
C GLY A 132 0.01 -5.11 -5.91
N SER A 133 -0.49 -4.78 -4.72
CA SER A 133 -0.32 -5.63 -3.53
C SER A 133 -0.96 -7.00 -3.78
N THR A 134 -0.28 -8.07 -3.40
CA THR A 134 -0.76 -9.44 -3.69
C THR A 134 -1.35 -10.07 -2.44
N PHE A 135 -2.33 -10.94 -2.64
CA PHE A 135 -3.02 -11.67 -1.59
C PHE A 135 -2.98 -13.17 -1.83
N GLU A 136 -2.75 -13.94 -0.79
CA GLU A 136 -2.95 -15.39 -0.76
C GLU A 136 -4.05 -15.74 0.25
N LEU A 137 -5.05 -16.52 -0.20
CA LEU A 137 -6.14 -16.98 0.64
C LEU A 137 -5.81 -18.35 1.24
N VAL A 138 -5.88 -18.46 2.57
CA VAL A 138 -5.63 -19.70 3.32
C VAL A 138 -6.87 -20.01 4.14
N GLY A 139 -7.30 -21.28 4.19
CA GLY A 139 -8.46 -21.69 5.00
C GLY A 139 -9.82 -21.17 4.50
N ILE A 140 -9.88 -20.69 3.25
CA ILE A 140 -11.09 -20.12 2.64
C ILE A 140 -11.45 -20.92 1.38
N ASP A 141 -12.71 -21.31 1.27
CA ASP A 141 -13.27 -21.89 0.05
C ASP A 141 -14.36 -20.96 -0.49
N LEU A 142 -14.04 -20.25 -1.57
CA LEU A 142 -14.96 -19.30 -2.20
C LEU A 142 -16.13 -19.97 -2.92
N THR A 143 -15.97 -21.24 -3.36
CA THR A 143 -17.04 -21.98 -4.05
C THR A 143 -18.04 -22.51 -3.03
N ALA A 144 -17.56 -23.09 -1.94
CA ALA A 144 -18.38 -23.55 -0.83
C ALA A 144 -18.90 -22.39 0.05
N LYS A 145 -18.30 -21.19 -0.09
CA LYS A 145 -18.55 -19.99 0.73
C LYS A 145 -18.30 -20.24 2.20
N THR A 146 -17.19 -20.90 2.51
CA THR A 146 -16.79 -21.23 3.88
C THR A 146 -15.44 -20.65 4.22
N SER A 147 -15.27 -20.30 5.49
CA SER A 147 -13.99 -19.93 6.08
C SER A 147 -13.76 -20.76 7.34
N THR A 148 -12.58 -21.36 7.48
CA THR A 148 -12.16 -22.12 8.66
C THR A 148 -10.75 -21.66 9.02
N ASP A 149 -10.67 -20.86 10.08
CA ASP A 149 -9.47 -20.10 10.45
C ASP A 149 -8.93 -19.24 9.28
N GLY A 150 -9.83 -18.77 8.41
CA GLY A 150 -9.47 -18.19 7.13
C GLY A 150 -8.63 -16.92 7.25
N LYS A 151 -7.65 -16.82 6.34
CA LYS A 151 -6.73 -15.69 6.24
C LYS A 151 -6.64 -15.18 4.82
N ALA A 152 -6.57 -13.86 4.67
CA ALA A 152 -6.06 -13.22 3.47
C ALA A 152 -4.69 -12.62 3.82
N ILE A 153 -3.62 -13.24 3.32
CA ILE A 153 -2.25 -12.81 3.59
C ILE A 153 -1.85 -11.82 2.52
N VAL A 154 -1.61 -10.57 2.90
CA VAL A 154 -1.14 -9.54 1.97
C VAL A 154 0.38 -9.47 1.94
N THR A 155 0.92 -9.25 0.75
CA THR A 155 2.27 -8.76 0.52
C THR A 155 2.13 -7.39 -0.13
N TYR A 156 2.59 -6.35 0.56
CA TYR A 156 2.41 -4.98 0.10
C TYR A 156 3.28 -4.70 -1.13
N ALA A 157 2.74 -3.98 -2.10
CA ALA A 157 3.55 -3.49 -3.21
C ALA A 157 4.56 -2.45 -2.70
N THR A 158 5.83 -2.63 -3.06
CA THR A 158 6.86 -1.65 -2.76
C THR A 158 6.70 -0.44 -3.67
N VAL A 159 6.48 0.73 -3.08
CA VAL A 159 6.58 1.98 -3.83
C VAL A 159 8.06 2.26 -3.99
N ALA A 160 8.56 2.27 -5.24
CA ALA A 160 9.89 2.80 -5.49
C ALA A 160 9.85 4.29 -5.14
N GLU A 161 10.46 4.66 -4.02
CA GLU A 161 10.73 6.05 -3.67
C GLU A 161 11.62 6.63 -4.78
N GLU A 162 11.03 7.25 -5.80
CA GLU A 162 11.79 8.15 -6.67
C GLU A 162 12.21 9.31 -5.78
N SER A 163 13.48 9.30 -5.36
CA SER A 163 14.09 10.44 -4.68
C SER A 163 14.06 11.63 -5.63
N THR A 164 13.02 12.47 -5.52
CA THR A 164 13.05 13.79 -6.11
C THR A 164 14.08 14.60 -5.31
N PRO A 165 15.08 15.22 -5.95
CA PRO A 165 15.97 16.12 -5.23
C PRO A 165 15.13 17.31 -4.75
N GLU A 166 15.07 17.50 -3.44
CA GLU A 166 14.43 18.67 -2.83
C GLU A 166 15.10 19.93 -3.38
N GLU A 167 14.39 20.66 -4.24
CA GLU A 167 14.72 22.06 -4.48
C GLU A 167 14.24 22.86 -3.26
N SER A 168 15.16 23.07 -2.34
CA SER A 168 15.07 24.06 -1.28
C SER A 168 14.77 25.44 -1.89
N ILE A 169 13.56 25.97 -1.68
CA ILE A 169 13.29 27.39 -1.88
C ILE A 169 13.13 28.00 -0.49
N ALA A 170 14.25 28.47 0.04
CA ALA A 170 14.29 29.42 1.15
C ALA A 170 14.08 30.85 0.62
N ASN A 171 13.63 31.72 1.54
CA ASN A 171 13.54 33.18 1.48
C ASN A 171 12.27 33.74 0.78
N GLU A 172 11.60 34.80 1.27
CA GLU A 172 12.05 35.90 2.14
C GLU A 172 10.83 36.59 2.80
N SER A 173 11.03 37.01 4.05
CA SER A 173 10.18 37.88 4.87
C SER A 173 9.89 39.25 4.23
N THR A 174 8.66 39.75 4.30
CA THR A 174 8.41 41.19 4.48
C THR A 174 7.24 41.42 5.44
N VAL A 175 7.58 41.96 6.61
CA VAL A 175 6.69 42.72 7.49
C VAL A 175 6.42 44.07 6.81
N ASP A 176 5.16 44.49 6.75
CA ASP A 176 4.83 45.91 6.62
C ASP A 176 3.64 46.26 7.53
N GLU A 177 3.94 47.09 8.52
CA GLU A 177 2.98 47.69 9.44
C GLU A 177 2.44 48.99 8.82
N SER A 178 1.13 49.25 8.89
CA SER A 178 0.66 50.63 9.03
C SER A 178 -0.80 50.74 9.54
N VAL A 179 -0.89 51.11 10.83
CA VAL A 179 -1.75 52.11 11.49
C VAL A 179 -3.29 52.16 11.30
N ALA A 180 -3.96 51.84 12.42
CA ALA A 180 -5.04 52.54 13.14
C ALA A 180 -5.88 53.66 12.47
N ASP A 181 -7.21 53.58 12.65
CA ASP A 181 -8.03 54.69 13.16
C ASP A 181 -9.31 54.19 13.85
N GLU A 182 -9.77 54.94 14.84
CA GLU A 182 -10.56 54.54 16.00
C GLU A 182 -12.08 54.85 15.93
N SER A 183 -12.76 54.47 17.03
CA SER A 183 -14.04 54.99 17.57
C SER A 183 -15.33 54.32 17.09
N ALA A 184 -16.31 53.97 17.93
CA ALA A 184 -16.50 54.11 19.37
C ALA A 184 -17.62 53.16 19.86
N ALA A 185 -17.54 52.84 21.15
CA ALA A 185 -18.51 52.35 22.15
C ALA A 185 -19.99 52.10 21.76
N ASP A 186 -20.58 51.01 22.29
CA ASP A 186 -21.53 51.10 23.42
C ASP A 186 -21.88 49.71 24.03
N GLU A 187 -21.67 49.59 25.35
CA GLU A 187 -22.48 48.93 26.41
C GLU A 187 -23.25 47.62 26.06
N SER A 188 -23.28 46.52 26.81
CA SER A 188 -23.02 46.23 28.22
C SER A 188 -23.29 44.72 28.45
N ILE A 189 -22.62 44.11 29.44
CA ILE A 189 -23.14 43.21 30.48
C ILE A 189 -21.96 42.43 31.10
N ALA A 190 -21.65 42.80 32.34
CA ALA A 190 -20.89 42.03 33.33
C ALA A 190 -21.65 40.75 33.70
N ASP A 191 -21.02 39.62 33.97
CA ASP A 191 -20.57 39.14 35.29
C ASP A 191 -20.38 37.61 35.08
N GLU A 192 -19.51 36.81 35.66
CA GLU A 192 -18.46 36.92 36.67
C GLU A 192 -17.68 35.57 36.64
N SER A 193 -16.37 35.69 36.71
CA SER A 193 -15.50 35.01 37.69
C SER A 193 -14.86 33.64 37.45
N ASP A 194 -13.56 33.71 37.76
CA ASP A 194 -12.54 32.75 38.17
C ASP A 194 -11.83 31.92 37.07
N GLU A 195 -10.64 32.34 36.60
CA GLU A 195 -9.32 32.38 37.28
C GLU A 195 -8.68 31.00 37.50
N SER A 196 -7.82 30.60 36.55
CA SER A 196 -6.43 30.24 36.85
C SER A 196 -5.61 30.18 35.56
N ALA A 197 -4.81 31.23 35.39
CA ALA A 197 -3.62 31.27 34.54
C ALA A 197 -2.52 30.35 35.14
N VAL A 198 -1.55 29.79 34.42
CA VAL A 198 -0.29 30.36 33.85
C VAL A 198 0.50 29.08 33.47
N SER A 199 0.71 28.74 32.19
CA SER A 199 1.74 29.18 31.23
C SER A 199 3.15 28.57 31.40
N GLU A 200 3.81 28.48 30.23
CA GLU A 200 5.24 28.31 29.92
C GLU A 200 5.78 26.88 29.77
N ALA A 201 6.69 26.55 28.85
CA ALA A 201 7.24 27.17 27.63
C ALA A 201 8.29 26.17 27.07
N GLU A 202 8.42 26.12 25.73
CA GLU A 202 9.63 25.87 24.91
C GLU A 202 10.64 24.74 25.25
N SER A 203 11.03 23.94 24.24
CA SER A 203 12.40 23.90 23.69
C SER A 203 12.59 22.75 22.68
N SER A 204 12.99 23.11 21.47
CA SER A 204 13.65 22.24 20.50
C SER A 204 15.04 21.81 21.00
N ASP A 205 15.55 20.64 20.57
CA ASP A 205 16.94 20.52 20.12
C ASP A 205 17.15 19.26 19.24
N GLU A 206 18.05 19.43 18.29
CA GLU A 206 18.46 18.57 17.20
C GLU A 206 19.78 17.86 17.55
N SER A 207 20.03 16.66 16.98
CA SER A 207 21.40 16.20 16.61
C SER A 207 21.41 14.86 15.85
N ALA A 208 21.63 14.99 14.55
CA ALA A 208 22.56 14.29 13.61
C ALA A 208 22.90 12.77 13.68
N PRO A 209 23.18 12.15 12.51
CA PRO A 209 23.52 10.72 12.32
C PRO A 209 25.02 10.43 12.15
N ALA A 210 25.41 9.17 12.37
CA ALA A 210 26.72 8.58 12.04
C ALA A 210 26.61 7.05 12.30
N GLU A 211 27.19 6.10 11.56
CA GLU A 211 28.13 6.08 10.46
C GLU A 211 28.08 4.68 9.83
N THR A 212 28.60 4.63 8.62
CA THR A 212 28.72 3.49 7.70
C THR A 212 29.64 2.39 8.23
N ASN A 213 29.38 1.13 7.84
CA ASN A 213 30.43 0.12 7.66
C ASN A 213 30.05 -0.85 6.54
N GLY A 214 30.51 -0.52 5.35
CA GLY A 214 30.51 -1.40 4.20
C GLY A 214 31.54 -2.53 4.33
N GLY A 215 31.19 -3.68 3.77
CA GLY A 215 32.11 -4.77 3.51
C GLY A 215 31.55 -5.65 2.40
N LEU A 216 31.77 -5.27 1.14
CA LEU A 216 31.57 -6.18 0.01
C LEU A 216 32.60 -7.32 0.13
N ASP A 217 32.11 -8.51 0.44
CA ASP A 217 32.91 -9.72 0.35
C ASP A 217 33.20 -10.01 -1.13
N THR A 218 34.46 -9.79 -1.53
CA THR A 218 35.06 -10.05 -2.85
C THR A 218 34.83 -11.47 -3.40
N THR A 219 34.25 -12.36 -2.61
CA THR A 219 33.90 -13.74 -2.98
C THR A 219 32.73 -13.84 -3.96
N ILE A 220 31.79 -12.87 -3.99
CA ILE A 220 30.61 -12.91 -4.90
C ILE A 220 30.97 -12.59 -6.36
N ILE A 221 32.02 -11.78 -6.60
CA ILE A 221 32.44 -11.37 -7.96
C ILE A 221 32.98 -12.57 -8.77
N ILE A 222 33.54 -13.58 -8.11
CA ILE A 222 34.16 -14.73 -8.80
C ILE A 222 33.09 -15.70 -9.34
N ILE A 223 31.90 -15.78 -8.71
CA ILE A 223 30.82 -16.70 -9.14
C ILE A 223 30.09 -16.16 -10.38
N ALA A 224 29.95 -14.83 -10.51
CA ALA A 224 29.30 -14.20 -11.65
C ALA A 224 30.08 -14.36 -12.98
N ILE A 225 31.42 -14.37 -12.92
CA ILE A 225 32.26 -14.52 -14.13
C ILE A 225 32.20 -15.96 -14.67
N ALA A 226 32.04 -16.96 -13.80
CA ALA A 226 31.94 -18.36 -14.23
C ALA A 226 30.63 -18.66 -14.99
N ALA A 227 29.49 -18.06 -14.59
CA ALA A 227 28.20 -18.30 -15.22
C ALA A 227 28.09 -17.70 -16.64
N VAL A 228 28.68 -16.51 -16.85
CA VAL A 228 28.66 -15.83 -18.16
C VAL A 228 29.49 -16.59 -19.22
N VAL A 229 30.62 -17.20 -18.81
CA VAL A 229 31.44 -18.01 -19.72
C VAL A 229 30.71 -19.29 -20.14
N VAL A 230 29.96 -19.93 -19.23
CA VAL A 230 29.21 -21.16 -19.54
C VAL A 230 28.09 -20.88 -20.56
N ILE A 231 27.37 -19.77 -20.41
CA ILE A 231 26.29 -19.38 -21.35
C ILE A 231 26.86 -19.04 -22.74
N ALA A 232 27.99 -18.33 -22.81
CA ALA A 232 28.63 -18.01 -24.08
C ALA A 232 29.12 -19.27 -24.82
N VAL A 233 29.66 -20.26 -24.10
CA VAL A 233 30.10 -21.54 -24.68
C VAL A 233 28.91 -22.35 -25.21
N ILE A 234 27.78 -22.40 -24.48
CA ILE A 234 26.57 -23.11 -24.92
C ILE A 234 26.00 -22.49 -26.21
N VAL A 235 25.98 -21.16 -26.31
CA VAL A 235 25.48 -20.46 -27.51
C VAL A 235 26.38 -20.68 -28.72
N VAL A 236 27.71 -20.70 -28.55
CA VAL A 236 28.65 -20.98 -29.65
C VAL A 236 28.56 -22.44 -30.13
N VAL A 237 28.39 -23.40 -29.21
CA VAL A 237 28.26 -24.81 -29.56
C VAL A 237 26.92 -25.09 -30.25
N ALA A 238 25.83 -24.47 -29.79
CA ALA A 238 24.50 -24.60 -30.41
C ALA A 238 24.44 -23.99 -31.82
N THR A 239 25.18 -22.91 -32.06
CA THR A 239 25.22 -22.24 -33.38
C THR A 239 26.13 -22.97 -34.40
N LYS A 240 27.16 -23.68 -33.96
CA LYS A 240 28.01 -24.50 -34.85
C LYS A 240 27.35 -25.80 -35.33
N LYS A 241 26.45 -26.41 -34.54
CA LYS A 241 25.75 -27.66 -34.95
C LYS A 241 24.73 -27.47 -36.08
N LYS A 242 24.43 -26.23 -36.47
CA LYS A 242 23.47 -25.91 -37.55
C LYS A 242 24.13 -25.51 -38.88
N LYS A 243 25.43 -25.77 -39.07
CA LYS A 243 26.10 -25.64 -40.37
C LYS A 243 26.49 -26.98 -40.93
#